data_AF-A0A2G9MSW5-F1
#
_entry.id   AF-A0A2G9MSW5-F1
#
_cell.length_a   1.000
_cell.length_b   1.000
_cell.length_c   1.000
_cell.angle_alpha   90.00
_cell.angle_beta   90.00
_cell.angle_gamma   90.00
#
_symmetry.space_group_name_H-M   'P 1'
#
loop_
_entity.id
_entity.type
_entity.pdbx_description
1 polymer ?
#
loop_
_entity_poly.entity_id
_entity_poly.type
_entity_poly.pdbx_seq_one_letter_code
_entity_poly.pdbx_strand_id
1 'polypeptide(L)'
;MGLPGFVFTFVLLLINLFGTLRLKSQLTQLVNLELALVCAGLFLWLIALLGLYFHKRWAWNWNIVLFSLSLANVLWLYTFVGGSLTFVVLLGFNALGLVSSMVGLELYIPNENLDNA
;
A
#
# COMPACT_ATOMS: atom_id res chain seq x y z
N MET A 1 -14.17 0.75 9.80
CA MET A 1 -13.23 -0.24 10.37
C MET A 1 -12.26 0.47 11.29
N GLY A 2 -12.24 0.13 12.58
CA GLY A 2 -11.39 0.79 13.59
C GLY A 2 -9.90 0.42 13.50
N LEU A 3 -9.22 0.45 14.65
CA LEU A 3 -7.84 -0.01 14.88
C LEU A 3 -7.43 -1.30 14.12
N PRO A 4 -8.30 -2.32 13.92
CA PRO A 4 -7.96 -3.51 13.13
C PRO A 4 -7.64 -3.23 11.66
N GLY A 5 -8.36 -2.30 11.01
CA GLY A 5 -8.13 -1.93 9.61
C GLY A 5 -6.82 -1.15 9.42
N PHE A 6 -6.46 -0.35 10.42
CA PHE A 6 -5.15 0.31 10.49
C PHE A 6 -4.01 -0.70 10.62
N VAL A 7 -4.10 -1.62 11.59
CA VAL A 7 -3.05 -2.64 11.84
C VAL A 7 -2.89 -3.56 10.63
N PHE A 8 -4.00 -4.02 10.03
CA PHE A 8 -3.96 -4.88 8.86
C PHE A 8 -3.28 -4.19 7.67
N THR A 9 -3.72 -2.96 7.35
CA THR A 9 -3.10 -2.16 6.29
C THR A 9 -1.62 -1.95 6.60
N PHE A 10 -1.25 -1.56 7.81
CA PHE A 10 0.14 -1.36 8.21
C PHE A 10 1.03 -2.59 8.01
N VAL A 11 0.54 -3.80 8.33
CA VAL A 11 1.29 -5.04 8.10
C VAL A 11 1.47 -5.33 6.61
N LEU A 12 0.40 -5.20 5.81
CA LEU A 12 0.48 -5.37 4.35
C LEU A 12 1.49 -4.41 3.72
N LEU A 13 1.49 -3.17 4.23
CA LEU A 13 2.39 -2.13 3.82
C LEU A 13 3.86 -2.51 4.14
N LEU A 14 4.17 -2.92 5.36
CA LEU A 14 5.53 -3.35 5.73
C LEU A 14 6.07 -4.48 4.84
N ILE A 15 5.21 -5.44 4.51
CA ILE A 15 5.60 -6.57 3.65
C ILE A 15 5.89 -6.08 2.22
N ASN A 16 5.08 -5.16 1.69
CA ASN A 16 5.31 -4.56 0.38
C ASN A 16 6.64 -3.78 0.33
N LEU A 17 6.94 -3.01 1.38
CA LEU A 17 8.19 -2.27 1.48
C LEU A 17 9.38 -3.24 1.49
N PHE A 18 9.33 -4.27 2.33
CA PHE A 18 10.42 -5.24 2.44
C PHE A 18 10.64 -6.01 1.14
N GLY A 19 9.57 -6.44 0.47
CA GLY A 19 9.68 -7.13 -0.81
C GLY A 19 10.20 -6.22 -1.93
N THR A 20 9.80 -4.94 -1.95
CA THR A 20 10.33 -3.95 -2.90
C THR A 20 11.82 -3.72 -2.67
N LEU A 21 12.26 -3.58 -1.41
CA LEU A 21 13.69 -3.45 -1.06
C LEU A 21 14.49 -4.69 -1.47
N ARG A 22 13.94 -5.88 -1.28
CA ARG A 22 14.58 -7.14 -1.69
C ARG A 22 14.67 -7.30 -3.20
N LEU A 23 13.66 -6.87 -3.95
CA LEU A 23 13.71 -6.85 -5.42
C LEU A 23 14.73 -5.81 -5.91
N LYS A 24 14.79 -4.64 -5.25
CA LYS A 24 15.77 -3.60 -5.57
C LYS A 24 17.22 -4.08 -5.45
N SER A 25 17.55 -4.91 -4.46
CA SER A 25 18.93 -5.41 -4.31
C SER A 25 19.42 -6.22 -5.52
N GLN A 26 18.53 -6.59 -6.44
CA GLN A 26 18.85 -7.33 -7.66
C GLN A 26 19.02 -6.41 -8.90
N LEU A 27 18.68 -5.12 -8.82
CA LEU A 27 18.83 -4.15 -9.90
C LEU A 27 20.05 -3.24 -9.65
N THR A 28 21.03 -3.28 -10.56
CA THR A 28 22.32 -2.58 -10.44
C THR A 28 22.36 -1.18 -11.07
N GLN A 29 21.32 -0.74 -11.79
CA GLN A 29 21.29 0.57 -12.47
C GLN A 29 20.23 1.49 -11.84
N LEU A 30 20.56 2.78 -11.69
CA LEU A 30 19.67 3.89 -11.24
C LEU A 30 19.25 3.90 -9.75
N VAL A 31 20.12 3.42 -8.86
CA VAL A 31 19.88 3.32 -7.40
C VAL A 31 19.35 4.61 -6.74
N ASN A 32 19.82 5.80 -7.17
CA ASN A 32 19.47 7.09 -6.56
C ASN A 32 18.07 7.57 -6.92
N LEU A 33 17.66 7.44 -8.19
CA LEU A 33 16.34 7.87 -8.65
C LEU A 33 15.25 6.95 -8.09
N GLU A 34 15.52 5.65 -8.04
CA GLU A 34 14.63 4.68 -7.38
C GLU A 34 14.54 4.90 -5.87
N LEU A 35 15.64 5.26 -5.20
CA LEU A 35 15.61 5.58 -3.76
C LEU A 35 14.70 6.79 -3.50
N ALA A 36 14.80 7.82 -4.34
CA ALA A 36 13.93 9.00 -4.24
C ALA A 36 12.45 8.64 -4.43
N LEU A 37 12.14 7.76 -5.40
CA LEU A 37 10.78 7.25 -5.61
C LEU A 37 10.26 6.43 -4.44
N VAL A 38 11.07 5.56 -3.85
CA VAL A 38 10.71 4.77 -2.66
C VAL A 38 10.45 5.70 -1.47
N CYS A 39 11.30 6.71 -1.24
CA CYS A 39 11.10 7.70 -0.20
C CYS A 39 9.82 8.53 -0.40
N ALA A 40 9.54 8.96 -1.64
CA ALA A 40 8.31 9.67 -1.97
C ALA A 40 7.06 8.79 -1.75
N GLY A 41 7.13 7.51 -2.14
CA GLY A 41 6.08 6.53 -1.90
C GLY A 41 5.83 6.29 -0.41
N LEU A 42 6.90 6.16 0.39
CA LEU A 42 6.83 6.04 1.85
C LEU A 42 6.16 7.26 2.50
N PHE A 43 6.45 8.45 2.01
CA PHE A 43 5.84 9.68 2.53
C PHE A 43 4.33 9.72 2.26
N LEU A 44 3.92 9.43 1.02
CA LEU A 44 2.50 9.33 0.66
C LEU A 44 1.77 8.22 1.44
N TRP A 45 2.46 7.12 1.72
CA TRP A 45 1.97 6.05 2.58
C TRP A 45 1.73 6.48 4.01
N LEU A 46 2.67 7.20 4.61
CA LEU A 46 2.51 7.69 5.98
C LEU A 46 1.30 8.62 6.09
N ILE A 47 1.06 9.46 5.07
CA ILE A 47 -0.11 10.34 5.01
C ILE A 47 -1.40 9.51 4.95
N ALA A 48 -1.45 8.46 4.11
CA ALA A 48 -2.62 7.59 4.02
C ALA A 48 -2.87 6.80 5.33
N LEU A 49 -1.82 6.31 5.99
CA LEU A 49 -1.91 5.66 7.31
C LEU A 49 -2.42 6.61 8.38
N LEU A 50 -1.95 7.87 8.38
CA LEU A 50 -2.44 8.89 9.31
C LEU A 50 -3.92 9.18 9.06
N GLY A 51 -4.33 9.26 7.79
CA GLY A 51 -5.72 9.41 7.41
C GLY A 51 -6.59 8.23 7.87
N LEU A 52 -6.09 6.99 7.77
CA LEU A 52 -6.76 5.81 8.31
C LEU A 52 -6.88 5.85 9.83
N TYR A 53 -5.82 6.26 10.52
CA TYR A 53 -5.82 6.41 11.98
C TYR A 53 -6.88 7.41 12.44
N PHE A 54 -7.02 8.54 11.73
CA PHE A 54 -8.09 9.52 11.95
C PHE A 54 -9.43 9.15 11.32
N HIS A 55 -9.59 7.91 10.86
CA HIS A 55 -10.83 7.39 10.27
C HIS A 55 -11.37 8.28 9.14
N LYS A 56 -10.50 8.86 8.32
CA LYS A 56 -10.91 9.73 7.22
C LYS A 56 -11.20 8.91 5.96
N ARG A 57 -12.35 9.16 5.33
CA ARG A 57 -12.78 8.48 4.10
C ARG A 57 -11.74 8.60 2.97
N TRP A 58 -11.10 9.76 2.82
CA TRP A 58 -10.11 9.98 1.77
C TRP A 58 -8.91 9.04 1.87
N ALA A 59 -8.58 8.56 3.07
CA ALA A 59 -7.44 7.66 3.29
C ALA A 59 -7.62 6.31 2.59
N TRP A 60 -8.85 5.79 2.55
CA TRP A 60 -9.17 4.55 1.85
C TRP A 60 -8.98 4.67 0.34
N ASN A 61 -9.44 5.80 -0.26
CA ASN A 61 -9.18 6.11 -1.67
C ASN A 61 -7.68 6.18 -1.98
N TRP A 62 -6.91 6.85 -1.12
CA TRP A 62 -5.46 6.94 -1.29
C TRP A 62 -4.78 5.58 -1.16
N ASN A 63 -5.21 4.70 -0.26
CA ASN A 63 -4.67 3.35 -0.18
C ASN A 63 -4.92 2.53 -1.43
N ILE A 64 -6.10 2.64 -2.07
CA ILE A 64 -6.37 1.99 -3.36
C ILE A 64 -5.35 2.44 -4.40
N VAL A 65 -5.12 3.76 -4.51
CA VAL A 65 -4.12 4.32 -5.44
C VAL A 65 -2.72 3.77 -5.13
N LEU A 66 -2.32 3.79 -3.86
CA LEU A 66 -1.01 3.36 -3.42
C LEU A 66 -0.74 1.86 -3.64
N PHE A 67 -1.71 1.00 -3.33
CA PHE A 67 -1.60 -0.43 -3.63
C PHE A 67 -1.66 -0.72 -5.13
N SER A 68 -2.41 0.05 -5.91
CA SER A 68 -2.43 -0.08 -7.38
C SER A 68 -1.08 0.32 -7.99
N LEU A 69 -0.48 1.41 -7.51
CA LEU A 69 0.83 1.87 -7.95
C LEU A 69 1.92 0.85 -7.57
N SER A 70 1.84 0.31 -6.35
CA SER A 70 2.72 -0.75 -5.87
C SER A 70 2.58 -2.03 -6.70
N LEU A 71 1.35 -2.45 -7.03
CA LEU A 71 1.10 -3.57 -7.93
C LEU A 71 1.70 -3.35 -9.31
N ALA A 72 1.51 -2.16 -9.90
CA ALA A 72 2.10 -1.80 -11.18
C ALA A 72 3.63 -1.85 -11.14
N ASN A 73 4.24 -1.40 -10.04
CA ASN A 73 5.69 -1.48 -9.85
C ASN A 73 6.18 -2.92 -9.72
N VAL A 74 5.47 -3.78 -8.98
CA VAL A 74 5.78 -5.20 -8.83
C VAL A 74 5.67 -5.94 -10.17
N LEU A 75 4.64 -5.63 -10.97
CA LEU A 75 4.47 -6.16 -12.33
C LEU A 75 5.56 -5.68 -13.29
N TRP A 76 5.96 -4.41 -13.18
CA TRP A 76 7.08 -3.88 -13.95
C TRP A 76 8.38 -4.59 -13.57
N LEU A 77 8.69 -4.72 -12.28
CA LEU A 77 9.86 -5.45 -11.78
C LEU A 77 9.94 -6.91 -12.25
N TYR A 78 8.79 -7.59 -12.38
CA TYR A 78 8.73 -8.94 -12.93
C TYR A 78 9.28 -9.04 -14.35
N THR A 79 9.07 -8.02 -15.18
CA THR A 79 9.59 -8.01 -16.56
C THR A 79 11.12 -7.94 -16.62
N PHE A 80 11.80 -7.45 -15.58
CA PHE A 80 13.26 -7.35 -15.52
C PHE A 80 13.92 -8.52 -14.77
N VAL A 81 13.36 -8.92 -13.64
CA VAL A 81 13.96 -9.91 -12.73
C VAL A 81 13.53 -11.34 -13.06
N GLY A 82 12.40 -11.52 -13.76
CA GLY A 82 11.80 -12.81 -14.00
C GLY A 82 11.06 -13.36 -12.78
N GLY A 83 10.34 -14.47 -12.97
CA GLY A 83 9.48 -15.06 -11.96
C GLY A 83 10.23 -15.53 -10.71
N SER A 84 9.97 -14.87 -9.59
CA SER A 84 10.49 -15.25 -8.26
C SER A 84 9.34 -15.48 -7.28
N LEU A 85 9.58 -16.31 -6.27
CA LEU A 85 8.61 -16.52 -5.18
C LEU A 85 8.27 -15.20 -4.47
N THR A 86 9.23 -14.29 -4.35
CA THR A 86 9.03 -12.93 -3.81
C THR A 86 7.99 -12.15 -4.62
N PHE A 87 7.99 -12.27 -5.95
CA PHE A 87 7.00 -11.60 -6.80
C PHE A 87 5.57 -12.11 -6.55
N VAL A 88 5.38 -13.44 -6.50
CA VAL A 88 4.06 -14.04 -6.27
C VAL A 88 3.50 -13.60 -4.92
N VAL A 89 4.36 -13.59 -3.89
CA VAL A 89 4.01 -13.14 -2.55
C VAL A 89 3.60 -11.66 -2.55
N LEU A 90 4.37 -10.79 -3.21
CA LEU A 90 4.05 -9.36 -3.30
C LEU A 90 2.76 -9.10 -4.09
N LEU A 91 2.51 -9.86 -5.15
CA LEU A 91 1.29 -9.74 -5.93
C LEU A 91 0.06 -10.09 -5.08
N GLY A 92 0.15 -11.17 -4.30
CA GLY A 92 -0.89 -11.54 -3.33
C GLY A 92 -1.15 -10.46 -2.28
N PHE A 93 -0.10 -9.89 -1.69
CA PHE A 93 -0.24 -8.83 -0.69
C PHE A 93 -0.82 -7.52 -1.26
N ASN A 94 -0.43 -7.13 -2.48
CA ASN A 94 -1.04 -5.98 -3.15
C ASN A 94 -2.53 -6.23 -3.45
N ALA A 95 -2.89 -7.43 -3.91
CA ALA A 95 -4.29 -7.79 -4.14
C ALA A 95 -5.12 -7.73 -2.85
N LEU A 96 -4.61 -8.28 -1.74
CA LEU A 96 -5.26 -8.20 -0.43
C LEU A 96 -5.37 -6.74 0.07
N GLY A 97 -4.35 -5.92 -0.17
CA GLY A 97 -4.37 -4.48 0.11
C GLY A 97 -5.47 -3.74 -0.66
N LEU A 98 -5.64 -4.06 -1.93
CA LEU A 98 -6.72 -3.48 -2.75
C LEU A 98 -8.10 -3.92 -2.26
N VAL A 99 -8.31 -5.23 -2.05
CA VAL A 99 -9.60 -5.76 -1.57
C VAL A 99 -9.96 -5.15 -0.21
N SER A 100 -9.01 -5.12 0.73
CA SER A 100 -9.25 -4.52 2.05
C SER A 100 -9.54 -3.02 1.97
N SER A 101 -8.89 -2.31 1.05
CA SER A 101 -9.15 -0.88 0.84
C SER A 101 -10.54 -0.62 0.25
N MET A 102 -10.98 -1.46 -0.70
CA MET A 102 -12.34 -1.40 -1.27
C MET A 102 -13.41 -1.72 -0.21
N VAL A 103 -13.22 -2.79 0.55
CA VAL A 103 -14.11 -3.19 1.64
C VAL A 103 -14.14 -2.11 2.74
N GLY A 104 -13.00 -1.52 3.07
CA GLY A 104 -12.91 -0.42 4.03
C GLY A 104 -13.66 0.84 3.58
N LEU A 105 -13.76 1.05 2.27
CA LEU A 105 -14.51 2.16 1.68
C LEU A 105 -16.03 1.93 1.73
N GLU A 106 -16.46 0.70 1.50
CA GLU A 106 -17.88 0.30 1.55
C GLU A 106 -18.41 0.22 3.00
N LEU A 107 -17.58 -0.23 3.93
CA LEU A 107 -17.90 -0.31 5.36
C LEU A 107 -17.63 1.00 6.14
N TYR A 108 -17.34 2.09 5.44
CA TYR A 108 -17.17 3.39 6.05
C TYR A 108 -18.53 3.97 6.48
N ILE A 109 -18.78 4.00 7.79
CA ILE A 109 -19.91 4.71 8.37
C ILE A 109 -19.44 6.13 8.71
N PRO A 110 -19.95 7.19 8.05
CA PRO A 110 -19.59 8.56 8.38
C PRO A 110 -20.07 8.92 9.80
N ASN A 111 -19.13 9.37 10.65
CA ASN A 111 -19.44 9.90 11.98
C ASN A 111 -20.31 11.17 11.96
N GLU A 112 -20.61 11.77 10.80
CA GLU A 112 -21.50 12.93 10.68
C GLU A 112 -22.95 12.64 11.13
N ASN A 113 -23.33 11.37 11.26
CA ASN A 113 -24.65 10.98 11.76
C ASN A 113 -24.74 10.86 13.29
N LEU A 114 -23.61 10.92 14.01
CA LEU A 114 -23.58 10.81 15.48
C LEU A 114 -23.61 12.16 16.19
N ASP A 115 -23.23 13.26 15.52
CA ASP A 115 -23.29 14.61 16.09
C ASP A 115 -24.67 15.28 15.93
N ASN A 116 -25.59 14.62 15.20
CA ASN A 116 -26.97 15.10 14.97
C ASN A 116 -28.04 14.24 15.67
N ALA A 117 -27.65 13.31 16.54
CA ALA A 117 -28.54 12.43 17.32
C ALA A 117 -28.38 12.69 18.82
#